data_AF-A0A7Y2Y048-F1
#
_entry.id   AF-A0A7Y2Y048-F1
#
_cell.length_a   1.000
_cell.length_b   1.000
_cell.length_c   1.000
_cell.angle_alpha   90.00
_cell.angle_beta   90.00
_cell.angle_gamma   90.00
#
_symmetry.space_group_name_H-M   'P 1'
#
loop_
_entity.id
_entity.type
_entity.pdbx_description
1 polymer ?
#
loop_
_entity_poly.entity_id
_entity_poly.type
_entity_poly.pdbx_seq_one_letter_code
_entity_poly.pdbx_strand_id
1 'polypeptide(L)'
;AAIWRGAGALLIVAILIEGTIGMMASLLGALLIAMSYAFVGHSLGDPRWILAVLVVTHLLAAAFWVGALAPLYRSAANKDGAALLHRFGIIASGTVAVLVVVGVSFAWLMIGSFSGLFGTAYGWTLIVKICVVTGLLGLAAKNKLQLVPALAANKDDAGGRLRRSIRMEVVVVALILLATATLTSITTPPVNL
;
A
#
# COMPACT_ATOMS: atom_id res chain seq x y z
N ALA A 1 18.12 7.80 9.95
CA ALA A 1 17.05 6.97 9.35
C ALA A 1 17.15 5.48 9.67
N ALA A 2 18.31 4.83 9.51
CA ALA A 2 18.46 3.38 9.78
C ALA A 2 18.08 2.97 11.22
N ILE A 3 18.46 3.76 12.22
CA ILE A 3 18.09 3.53 13.64
C ILE A 3 16.56 3.51 13.83
N TRP A 4 15.84 4.46 13.21
CA TRP A 4 14.38 4.54 13.27
C TRP A 4 13.70 3.34 12.62
N ARG A 5 14.27 2.82 11.53
CA ARG A 5 13.77 1.59 10.87
C ARG A 5 14.01 0.35 11.73
N GLY A 6 15.19 0.23 12.33
CA GLY A 6 15.52 -0.87 13.24
C GLY A 6 14.60 -0.89 14.47
N ALA A 7 14.43 0.26 15.12
CA ALA A 7 13.51 0.40 16.25
C ALA A 7 12.06 0.12 15.87
N GLY A 8 11.60 0.64 14.72
CA GLY A 8 10.25 0.39 14.23
C GLY A 8 10.01 -1.09 13.87
N ALA A 9 10.99 -1.78 13.29
CA ALA A 9 10.89 -3.20 12.99
C ALA A 9 10.78 -4.05 14.27
N LEU A 10 11.57 -3.73 15.30
CA LEU A 10 11.46 -4.38 16.62
C LEU A 10 10.08 -4.17 17.24
N LEU A 11 9.52 -2.96 17.13
CA LEU A 11 8.18 -2.66 17.63
C LEU A 11 7.07 -3.40 16.86
N ILE A 12 7.25 -3.69 15.57
CA ILE A 12 6.32 -4.52 14.80
C ILE A 12 6.31 -5.97 15.30
N VAL A 13 7.44 -6.50 15.81
CA VAL A 13 7.49 -7.85 16.40
C VAL A 13 6.58 -7.96 17.63
N ALA A 14 6.27 -6.84 18.30
CA ALA A 14 5.34 -6.80 19.41
C ALA A 14 3.90 -7.21 19.04
N ILE A 15 3.56 -7.33 17.74
CA ILE A 15 2.28 -7.90 17.26
C ILE A 15 2.09 -9.35 17.75
N LEU A 16 3.17 -10.05 18.09
CA LEU A 16 3.16 -11.40 18.65
C LEU A 16 2.71 -11.43 20.13
N ILE A 17 2.70 -10.28 20.80
CA ILE A 17 2.20 -10.13 22.16
C ILE A 17 0.69 -9.90 22.08
N GLU A 18 -0.09 -10.86 22.57
CA GLU A 18 -1.55 -10.73 22.59
C GLU A 18 -1.99 -9.54 23.46
N GLY A 19 -2.87 -8.70 22.92
CA GLY A 19 -3.49 -7.58 23.64
C GLY A 19 -3.20 -6.19 23.08
N THR A 20 -3.79 -5.17 23.72
CA THR A 20 -3.76 -3.78 23.26
C THR A 20 -2.34 -3.21 23.21
N ILE A 21 -1.45 -3.66 24.11
CA ILE A 21 -0.07 -3.18 24.19
C ILE A 21 0.73 -3.60 22.95
N GLY A 22 0.64 -4.87 22.54
CA GLY A 22 1.31 -5.37 21.32
C GLY A 22 0.79 -4.67 20.06
N MET A 23 -0.51 -4.41 20.00
CA MET A 23 -1.13 -3.66 18.90
C MET A 23 -0.64 -2.19 18.85
N MET A 24 -0.66 -1.48 19.98
CA MET A 24 -0.20 -0.08 20.03
C MET A 24 1.29 0.04 19.69
N ALA A 25 2.12 -0.88 20.22
CA ALA A 25 3.53 -0.94 19.89
C ALA A 25 3.75 -1.17 18.38
N SER A 26 2.99 -2.06 17.76
CA SER A 26 3.09 -2.34 16.32
C SER A 26 2.67 -1.15 15.45
N LEU A 27 1.60 -0.45 15.82
CA LEU A 27 1.17 0.78 15.14
C LEU A 27 2.21 1.88 15.25
N LEU A 28 2.81 2.05 16.44
CA LEU A 28 3.91 2.97 16.65
C LEU A 28 5.12 2.58 15.78
N GLY A 29 5.45 1.28 15.71
CA GLY A 29 6.52 0.76 14.86
C GLY A 29 6.30 1.09 13.38
N ALA A 30 5.09 0.86 12.87
CA ALA A 30 4.72 1.21 11.50
C ALA A 30 4.86 2.72 11.23
N LEU A 31 4.43 3.56 12.17
CA LEU A 31 4.59 5.01 12.09
C LEU A 31 6.05 5.43 12.07
N LEU A 32 6.90 4.87 12.94
CA LEU A 32 8.33 5.18 12.98
C LEU A 32 9.05 4.78 11.69
N ILE A 33 8.71 3.62 11.12
CA ILE A 33 9.25 3.20 9.82
C ILE A 33 8.84 4.19 8.74
N ALA A 34 7.55 4.53 8.63
CA ALA A 34 7.05 5.47 7.63
C ALA A 34 7.73 6.85 7.76
N MET A 35 7.78 7.39 8.99
CA MET A 35 8.45 8.67 9.28
C MET A 35 9.94 8.65 8.94
N SER A 36 10.63 7.51 9.06
CA SER A 36 12.04 7.42 8.70
C SER A 36 12.32 7.77 7.23
N TYR A 37 11.34 7.55 6.34
CA TYR A 37 11.44 7.87 4.92
C TYR A 37 11.18 9.34 4.60
N ALA A 38 10.63 10.13 5.52
CA ALA A 38 10.57 11.59 5.36
C ALA A 38 11.97 12.24 5.39
N PHE A 39 12.96 11.55 5.96
CA PHE A 39 14.31 12.05 6.16
C PHE A 39 15.34 11.48 5.17
N VAL A 40 14.92 10.79 4.10
CA VAL A 40 15.84 10.11 3.18
C VAL A 40 15.36 10.20 1.73
N GLY A 41 16.28 10.41 0.81
CA GLY A 41 16.02 10.29 -0.63
C GLY A 41 15.15 11.43 -1.14
N HIS A 42 14.23 11.10 -2.05
CA HIS A 42 13.40 12.01 -2.84
C HIS A 42 12.49 12.92 -2.00
N SER A 43 12.21 12.54 -0.74
CA SER A 43 11.48 13.38 0.20
C SER A 43 12.26 14.62 0.67
N LEU A 44 13.55 14.71 0.34
CA LEU A 44 14.41 15.86 0.63
C LEU A 44 14.38 16.93 -0.46
N GLY A 45 13.74 16.66 -1.61
CA GLY A 45 13.53 17.65 -2.67
C GLY A 45 12.60 18.79 -2.23
N ASP A 46 12.47 19.82 -3.06
CA ASP A 46 11.62 20.98 -2.78
C ASP A 46 10.23 20.83 -3.46
N PRO A 47 9.09 21.04 -2.78
CA PRO A 47 8.89 21.37 -1.36
C PRO A 47 8.95 20.19 -0.40
N ARG A 48 9.97 20.22 0.48
CA ARG A 48 10.35 19.11 1.37
C ARG A 48 9.23 18.65 2.30
N TRP A 49 8.53 19.58 2.94
CA TRP A 49 7.49 19.24 3.89
C TRP A 49 6.29 18.56 3.23
N ILE A 50 5.94 18.96 2.00
CA ILE A 50 4.86 18.34 1.23
C ILE A 50 5.28 16.92 0.82
N LEU A 51 6.48 16.75 0.25
CA LEU A 51 6.98 15.45 -0.17
C LEU A 51 7.11 14.48 1.01
N ALA A 52 7.54 14.97 2.18
CA ALA A 52 7.58 14.21 3.42
C ALA A 52 6.20 13.72 3.87
N VAL A 53 5.19 14.59 3.87
CA VAL A 53 3.81 14.20 4.23
C VAL A 53 3.27 13.18 3.22
N LEU A 54 3.43 13.46 1.92
CA LEU A 54 2.97 12.57 0.85
C LEU A 54 3.59 11.16 0.98
N VAL A 55 4.90 11.06 1.17
CA VAL A 55 5.56 9.74 1.28
C VAL A 55 5.13 9.00 2.55
N VAL A 56 5.02 9.68 3.69
CA VAL A 56 4.59 9.06 4.95
C VAL A 56 3.15 8.57 4.83
N THR A 57 2.24 9.39 4.31
CA THR A 57 0.84 9.00 4.09
C THR A 57 0.73 7.83 3.11
N HIS A 58 1.50 7.83 2.03
CA HIS A 58 1.53 6.73 1.07
C HIS A 58 1.99 5.41 1.73
N LEU A 59 3.05 5.45 2.52
CA LEU A 59 3.59 4.27 3.21
C LEU A 59 2.62 3.73 4.26
N LEU A 60 1.96 4.60 5.03
CA LEU A 60 0.97 4.18 6.02
C LEU A 60 -0.27 3.55 5.36
N ALA A 61 -0.76 4.16 4.28
CA ALA A 61 -1.87 3.62 3.51
C ALA A 61 -1.52 2.26 2.88
N ALA A 62 -0.31 2.13 2.33
CA ALA A 62 0.19 0.85 1.82
C ALA A 62 0.31 -0.20 2.95
N ALA A 63 0.89 0.16 4.09
CA ALA A 63 1.03 -0.74 5.24
C ALA A 63 -0.33 -1.22 5.77
N PHE A 64 -1.30 -0.32 5.86
CA PHE A 64 -2.69 -0.66 6.21
C PHE A 64 -3.27 -1.70 5.23
N TRP A 65 -3.12 -1.47 3.93
CA TRP A 65 -3.64 -2.39 2.91
C TRP A 65 -2.96 -3.76 2.99
N VAL A 66 -1.62 -3.81 3.00
CA VAL A 66 -0.87 -5.07 3.08
C VAL A 66 -1.18 -5.83 4.38
N GLY A 67 -1.21 -5.13 5.52
CA GLY A 67 -1.51 -5.71 6.82
C GLY A 67 -2.91 -6.33 6.91
N ALA A 68 -3.88 -5.82 6.14
CA ALA A 68 -5.23 -6.34 6.12
C ALA A 68 -5.40 -7.63 5.29
N LEU A 69 -4.50 -7.94 4.34
CA LEU A 69 -4.66 -9.09 3.44
C LEU A 69 -4.72 -10.44 4.18
N ALA A 70 -3.91 -10.62 5.22
CA ALA A 70 -3.89 -11.87 6.00
C ALA A 70 -5.19 -12.09 6.81
N PRO A 71 -5.70 -11.11 7.58
CA PRO A 71 -7.03 -11.19 8.19
C PRO A 71 -8.14 -11.45 7.17
N LEU A 72 -8.15 -10.75 6.03
CA LEU A 72 -9.18 -10.91 4.99
C LEU A 72 -9.15 -12.31 4.39
N TYR A 73 -7.95 -12.86 4.14
CA TYR A 73 -7.80 -14.23 3.65
C TYR A 73 -8.38 -15.27 4.61
N ARG A 74 -8.16 -15.10 5.93
CA ARG A 74 -8.72 -15.97 6.96
C ARG A 74 -10.23 -15.82 7.04
N SER A 75 -10.74 -14.59 7.04
CA SER A 75 -12.17 -14.31 7.13
C SER A 75 -12.95 -14.75 5.88
N ALA A 76 -12.32 -14.81 4.71
CA ALA A 76 -12.93 -15.36 3.50
C ALA A 76 -13.24 -16.86 3.59
N ALA A 77 -12.69 -17.59 4.58
CA ALA A 77 -13.02 -18.99 4.83
C ALA A 77 -14.30 -19.17 5.66
N ASN A 78 -14.77 -18.12 6.35
CA ASN A 78 -15.92 -18.17 7.25
C ASN A 78 -17.08 -17.36 6.65
N LYS A 79 -18.30 -17.90 6.71
CA LYS A 79 -19.50 -17.21 6.19
C LYS A 79 -19.76 -15.88 6.92
N ASP A 80 -19.51 -15.86 8.22
CA ASP A 80 -19.64 -14.66 9.07
C ASP A 80 -18.58 -13.60 8.76
N GLY A 81 -17.54 -13.93 7.99
CA GLY A 81 -16.50 -13.00 7.57
C GLY A 81 -17.01 -11.91 6.63
N ALA A 82 -18.13 -12.11 5.94
CA ALA A 82 -18.65 -11.15 4.96
C ALA A 82 -18.88 -9.74 5.55
N ALA A 83 -19.35 -9.64 6.80
CA ALA A 83 -19.54 -8.36 7.47
C ALA A 83 -18.22 -7.61 7.71
N LEU A 84 -17.17 -8.34 8.12
CA LEU A 84 -15.83 -7.77 8.28
C LEU A 84 -15.26 -7.31 6.94
N LEU A 85 -15.38 -8.13 5.90
CA LEU A 85 -14.91 -7.81 4.56
C LEU A 85 -15.64 -6.57 3.98
N HIS A 86 -16.93 -6.43 4.25
CA HIS A 86 -17.71 -5.26 3.83
C HIS A 86 -17.25 -3.98 4.55
N ARG A 87 -17.09 -4.03 5.88
CA ARG A 87 -16.58 -2.89 6.68
C ARG A 87 -15.17 -2.49 6.23
N PHE A 88 -14.29 -3.47 6.00
CA PHE A 88 -12.97 -3.22 5.44
C PHE A 88 -13.07 -2.54 4.07
N GLY A 89 -13.94 -3.02 3.18
CA GLY A 89 -14.13 -2.45 1.86
C GLY A 89 -14.54 -0.96 1.88
N ILE A 90 -15.32 -0.53 2.87
CA ILE A 90 -15.69 0.89 3.05
C ILE A 90 -14.45 1.71 3.41
N ILE A 91 -13.71 1.30 4.44
CA ILE A 91 -12.51 2.00 4.91
C ILE A 91 -11.45 2.03 3.80
N ALA A 92 -11.20 0.88 3.17
CA ALA A 92 -10.25 0.73 2.09
C ALA A 92 -10.58 1.63 0.90
N SER A 93 -11.86 1.87 0.59
CA SER A 93 -12.24 2.78 -0.50
C SER A 93 -11.79 4.22 -0.21
N GLY A 94 -11.95 4.69 1.03
CA GLY A 94 -11.44 5.99 1.47
C GLY A 94 -9.91 6.04 1.43
N THR A 95 -9.24 4.99 1.94
CA THR A 95 -7.78 4.87 1.89
C THR A 95 -7.25 4.90 0.46
N VAL A 96 -7.89 4.20 -0.48
CA VAL A 96 -7.52 4.20 -1.91
C VAL A 96 -7.67 5.59 -2.52
N ALA A 97 -8.75 6.31 -2.22
CA ALA A 97 -8.93 7.69 -2.71
C ALA A 97 -7.78 8.60 -2.25
N VAL A 98 -7.41 8.52 -0.96
CA VAL A 98 -6.24 9.23 -0.42
C VAL A 98 -4.96 8.81 -1.14
N LEU A 99 -4.74 7.50 -1.33
CA LEU A 99 -3.55 6.96 -1.99
C LEU A 99 -3.41 7.46 -3.43
N VAL A 100 -4.51 7.58 -4.17
CA VAL A 100 -4.53 8.10 -5.54
C VAL A 100 -4.14 9.58 -5.55
N VAL A 101 -4.77 10.41 -4.69
CA VAL A 101 -4.46 11.85 -4.60
C VAL A 101 -3.00 12.05 -4.22
N VAL A 102 -2.52 11.32 -3.21
CA VAL A 102 -1.14 11.38 -2.73
C VAL A 102 -0.17 10.95 -3.82
N GLY A 103 -0.45 9.82 -4.49
CA GLY A 103 0.41 9.27 -5.54
C GLY A 103 0.52 10.19 -6.76
N VAL A 104 -0.60 10.77 -7.21
CA VAL A 104 -0.63 11.74 -8.32
C VAL A 104 0.13 13.01 -7.94
N SER A 105 -0.11 13.56 -6.75
CA SER A 105 0.59 14.74 -6.26
C SER A 105 2.10 14.52 -6.18
N PHE A 106 2.51 13.36 -5.64
CA PHE A 106 3.92 13.01 -5.52
C PHE A 106 4.58 12.83 -6.90
N ALA A 107 3.92 12.12 -7.82
CA ALA A 107 4.40 11.95 -9.18
C ALA A 107 4.57 13.28 -9.92
N TRP A 108 3.60 14.18 -9.78
CA TRP A 108 3.64 15.50 -10.41
C TRP A 108 4.82 16.34 -9.89
N LEU A 109 4.99 16.40 -8.57
CA LEU A 109 6.11 17.14 -7.95
C LEU A 109 7.47 16.57 -8.33
N MET A 110 7.57 15.26 -8.57
CA MET A 110 8.83 14.59 -8.95
C MET A 110 9.19 14.71 -10.42
N ILE A 111 8.20 14.78 -11.32
CA ILE A 111 8.43 14.77 -12.78
C ILE A 111 8.35 16.19 -13.37
N GLY A 112 7.46 17.04 -12.83
CA GLY A 112 7.28 18.44 -13.21
C GLY A 112 6.69 18.68 -14.62
N SER A 113 6.64 17.67 -15.49
CA SER A 113 6.14 17.83 -16.87
C SER A 113 5.69 16.53 -17.53
N PHE A 114 4.79 16.62 -18.52
CA PHE A 114 4.41 15.46 -19.35
C PHE A 114 5.58 14.94 -20.20
N SER A 115 6.48 15.82 -20.63
CA SER A 115 7.70 15.41 -21.36
C SER A 115 8.59 14.52 -20.50
N GLY A 116 8.76 14.85 -19.22
CA GLY A 116 9.50 14.02 -18.27
C GLY A 116 8.89 12.63 -18.05
N LEU A 117 7.57 12.48 -18.23
CA LEU A 117 6.86 11.22 -18.07
C LEU A 117 7.14 10.24 -19.22
N PHE A 118 7.23 10.71 -20.46
CA PHE A 118 7.45 9.86 -21.63
C PHE A 118 8.89 9.86 -22.14
N GLY A 119 9.68 10.87 -21.78
CA GLY A 119 11.04 11.09 -22.25
C GLY A 119 12.14 10.55 -21.33
N THR A 120 11.81 9.98 -20.16
CA THR A 120 12.80 9.53 -19.17
C THR A 120 12.57 8.09 -18.73
N ALA A 121 13.65 7.41 -18.34
CA ALA A 121 13.58 6.06 -17.75
C ALA A 121 12.73 6.03 -16.46
N TYR A 122 12.79 7.10 -15.66
CA TYR A 122 11.96 7.27 -14.46
C TYR A 122 10.47 7.38 -14.81
N GLY A 123 10.13 8.14 -15.85
CA GLY A 123 8.75 8.30 -16.31
C GLY A 123 8.13 6.98 -16.80
N TRP A 124 8.85 6.21 -17.63
CA TRP A 124 8.42 4.86 -18.04
C TRP A 124 8.23 3.91 -16.87
N THR A 125 9.15 3.96 -15.91
CA THR A 125 9.06 3.18 -14.68
C THR A 125 7.79 3.51 -13.89
N LEU A 126 7.47 4.81 -13.77
CA LEU A 126 6.25 5.26 -13.12
C LEU A 126 4.99 4.78 -13.85
N ILE A 127 4.97 4.86 -15.19
CA ILE A 127 3.84 4.37 -16.01
C ILE A 127 3.59 2.89 -15.73
N VAL A 128 4.64 2.06 -15.77
CA VAL A 128 4.52 0.62 -15.47
C VAL A 128 3.95 0.42 -14.07
N LYS A 129 4.46 1.15 -13.07
CA LYS A 129 3.94 1.07 -11.69
C LYS A 129 2.46 1.45 -11.62
N ILE A 130 2.03 2.50 -12.31
CA ILE A 130 0.62 2.91 -12.36
C ILE A 130 -0.23 1.83 -13.00
N CYS A 131 0.17 1.26 -14.15
CA CYS A 131 -0.57 0.19 -14.80
C CYS A 131 -0.78 -1.03 -13.88
N VAL A 132 0.28 -1.45 -13.17
CA VAL A 132 0.20 -2.58 -12.24
C VAL A 132 -0.69 -2.26 -11.04
N VAL A 133 -0.57 -1.05 -10.46
CA VAL A 133 -1.42 -0.61 -9.35
C VAL A 133 -2.89 -0.52 -9.76
N THR A 134 -3.20 -0.01 -10.96
CA THR A 134 -4.57 0.03 -11.48
C THR A 134 -5.15 -1.38 -11.66
N GLY A 135 -4.36 -2.33 -12.16
CA GLY A 135 -4.76 -3.74 -12.23
C GLY A 135 -5.07 -4.33 -10.85
N LEU A 136 -4.22 -4.05 -9.85
CA LEU A 136 -4.43 -4.45 -8.46
C LEU A 136 -5.72 -3.84 -7.87
N LEU A 137 -5.97 -2.55 -8.11
CA LEU A 137 -7.20 -1.88 -7.68
C LEU A 137 -8.43 -2.49 -8.36
N GLY A 138 -8.31 -2.94 -9.61
CA GLY A 138 -9.35 -3.69 -10.30
C GLY A 138 -9.68 -5.02 -9.61
N LEU A 139 -8.67 -5.75 -9.13
CA LEU A 139 -8.88 -6.98 -8.34
C LEU A 139 -9.57 -6.66 -7.00
N ALA A 140 -9.11 -5.63 -6.29
CA ALA A 140 -9.70 -5.21 -5.02
C ALA A 140 -11.16 -4.75 -5.21
N ALA A 141 -11.45 -4.02 -6.29
CA ALA A 141 -12.81 -3.60 -6.64
C ALA A 141 -13.70 -4.81 -6.96
N LYS A 142 -13.20 -5.79 -7.72
CA LYS A 142 -13.91 -7.06 -7.98
C LYS A 142 -14.20 -7.80 -6.69
N ASN A 143 -13.25 -7.84 -5.76
CA ASN A 143 -13.43 -8.47 -4.45
C ASN A 143 -14.55 -7.78 -3.67
N LYS A 144 -14.50 -6.46 -3.54
CA LYS A 144 -15.49 -5.66 -2.81
C LYS A 144 -16.89 -5.70 -3.45
N LEU A 145 -16.98 -5.55 -4.76
CA LEU A 145 -18.26 -5.32 -5.46
C LEU A 145 -18.94 -6.61 -5.90
N GLN A 146 -18.20 -7.71 -6.08
CA GLN A 146 -18.76 -8.95 -6.59
C GLN A 146 -18.57 -10.12 -5.63
N LEU A 147 -17.34 -10.37 -5.18
CA LEU A 147 -17.03 -11.58 -4.39
C LEU A 147 -17.51 -11.49 -2.94
N VAL A 148 -17.41 -10.33 -2.30
CA VAL A 148 -17.91 -10.11 -0.94
C VAL A 148 -19.43 -10.21 -0.87
N PRO A 149 -20.22 -9.57 -1.77
CA PRO A 149 -21.66 -9.80 -1.84
C PRO A 149 -22.03 -11.25 -2.20
N ALA A 150 -21.26 -11.92 -3.08
CA ALA A 150 -21.50 -13.33 -3.40
C ALA A 150 -21.25 -14.26 -2.19
N LEU A 151 -20.25 -13.94 -1.35
CA LEU A 151 -19.99 -14.63 -0.09
C LEU A 151 -21.15 -14.41 0.89
N ALA A 152 -21.66 -13.19 1.01
CA ALA A 152 -22.81 -12.86 1.85
C ALA A 152 -24.10 -13.57 1.38
N ALA A 153 -24.29 -13.69 0.07
CA ALA A 153 -25.40 -14.44 -0.54
C ALA A 153 -25.21 -15.96 -0.53
N ASN A 154 -24.15 -16.47 0.12
CA ASN A 154 -23.83 -17.89 0.26
C ASN A 154 -23.81 -18.65 -1.08
N LYS A 155 -23.33 -17.99 -2.15
CA LYS A 155 -23.15 -18.62 -3.47
C LYS A 155 -22.01 -19.65 -3.44
N ASP A 156 -22.15 -20.70 -4.22
CA ASP A 156 -21.16 -21.77 -4.31
C ASP A 156 -19.76 -21.22 -4.64
N ASP A 157 -18.76 -21.75 -3.93
CA ASP A 157 -17.34 -21.41 -4.06
C ASP A 157 -17.00 -19.90 -4.03
N ALA A 158 -17.84 -19.06 -3.41
CA ALA A 158 -17.55 -17.63 -3.29
C ALA A 158 -16.29 -17.39 -2.43
N GLY A 159 -16.14 -18.13 -1.33
CA GLY A 159 -14.98 -18.04 -0.43
C GLY A 159 -13.67 -18.50 -1.10
N GLY A 160 -13.70 -19.58 -1.88
CA GLY A 160 -12.53 -20.09 -2.60
C GLY A 160 -12.04 -19.10 -3.67
N ARG A 161 -12.97 -18.55 -4.46
CA ARG A 161 -12.67 -17.49 -5.45
C ARG A 161 -12.09 -16.24 -4.79
N LEU A 162 -12.64 -15.82 -3.66
CA LEU A 162 -12.16 -14.66 -2.92
C LEU A 162 -10.74 -14.89 -2.37
N ARG A 163 -10.45 -16.06 -1.80
CA ARG A 163 -9.11 -16.44 -1.34
C ARG A 163 -8.10 -16.48 -2.48
N ARG A 164 -8.47 -17.01 -3.65
CA ARG A 164 -7.60 -17.00 -4.84
C ARG A 164 -7.31 -15.58 -5.30
N SER A 165 -8.32 -14.71 -5.28
CA SER A 165 -8.16 -13.28 -5.60
C SER A 165 -7.22 -12.57 -4.64
N ILE A 166 -7.43 -12.73 -3.32
CA ILE A 166 -6.55 -12.16 -2.28
C ILE A 166 -5.11 -12.68 -2.43
N ARG A 167 -4.92 -13.95 -2.78
CA ARG A 167 -3.58 -14.50 -3.05
C ARG A 167 -2.91 -13.83 -4.25
N MET A 168 -3.66 -13.54 -5.31
CA MET A 168 -3.13 -12.78 -6.44
C MET A 168 -2.79 -11.35 -6.02
N GLU A 169 -3.61 -10.70 -5.19
CA GLU A 169 -3.29 -9.37 -4.63
C GLU A 169 -1.96 -9.40 -3.86
N VAL A 170 -1.75 -10.39 -3.00
CA VAL A 170 -0.48 -10.55 -2.24
C VAL A 170 0.71 -10.67 -3.19
N VAL A 171 0.62 -11.49 -4.23
CA VAL A 171 1.70 -11.66 -5.21
C VAL A 171 1.97 -10.35 -5.96
N VAL A 172 0.92 -9.68 -6.44
CA VAL A 172 1.05 -8.42 -7.18
C VAL A 172 1.64 -7.32 -6.29
N VAL A 173 1.18 -7.21 -5.04
CA VAL A 173 1.74 -6.27 -4.05
C VAL A 173 3.21 -6.56 -3.79
N ALA A 174 3.59 -7.83 -3.59
CA ALA A 174 4.99 -8.19 -3.37
C ALA A 174 5.86 -7.81 -4.58
N LEU A 175 5.37 -8.04 -5.81
CA LEU A 175 6.06 -7.61 -7.03
C LEU A 175 6.19 -6.09 -7.13
N ILE A 176 5.13 -5.33 -6.81
CA ILE A 176 5.18 -3.86 -6.78
C ILE A 176 6.21 -3.37 -5.77
N LEU A 177 6.27 -3.97 -4.58
CA LEU A 177 7.22 -3.59 -3.53
C LEU A 177 8.66 -3.90 -3.93
N LEU A 178 8.91 -5.09 -4.48
CA LEU A 178 10.22 -5.50 -4.98
C LEU A 178 10.67 -4.58 -6.12
N ALA A 179 9.81 -4.35 -7.11
CA ALA A 179 10.09 -3.44 -8.21
C ALA A 179 10.36 -2.02 -7.67
N THR A 180 9.54 -1.50 -6.75
CA THR A 180 9.76 -0.17 -6.17
C THR A 180 11.12 -0.12 -5.45
N ALA A 181 11.46 -1.12 -4.65
CA ALA A 181 12.72 -1.15 -3.91
C ALA A 181 13.95 -1.18 -4.85
N THR A 182 13.91 -2.00 -5.91
CA THR A 182 15.01 -2.07 -6.88
C THR A 182 15.11 -0.77 -7.68
N LEU A 183 13.98 -0.26 -8.17
CA LEU A 183 13.92 0.96 -8.98
C LEU A 183 14.36 2.20 -8.22
N THR A 184 13.96 2.36 -6.95
CA THR A 184 14.44 3.45 -6.08
C THR A 184 15.95 3.37 -5.84
N SER A 185 16.55 2.18 -5.94
CA SER A 185 18.00 2.00 -5.75
C SER A 185 18.83 2.32 -6.99
N ILE A 186 18.23 2.27 -8.19
CA ILE A 186 18.96 2.39 -9.47
C ILE A 186 18.53 3.60 -10.32
N THR A 187 17.38 4.21 -10.06
CA THR A 187 16.87 5.37 -10.82
C THR A 187 16.90 6.64 -9.98
N THR A 188 17.66 7.63 -10.43
CA THR A 188 17.63 8.99 -9.89
C THR A 188 16.52 9.78 -10.62
N PRO A 189 15.67 10.53 -9.93
CA PRO A 189 14.65 11.36 -10.57
C PRO A 189 15.25 12.39 -11.51
N PRO A 190 14.51 12.81 -12.54
CA PRO A 190 14.99 13.83 -13.45
C PRO A 190 15.13 15.25 -12.85
N VAL A 191 14.64 15.53 -11.63
CA VAL A 191 14.76 16.88 -11.00
C VAL A 191 14.80 16.89 -9.44
N ASN A 192 15.53 17.89 -8.92
CA ASN A 192 15.70 18.42 -7.55
C ASN A 192 16.53 17.60 -6.53
N LEU A 193 17.83 17.41 -6.82
CA LEU A 193 18.87 17.56 -5.79
C LEU A 193 19.48 18.95 -5.88
#